data_AF-A0A0C1HFU2-F1
#
_entry.id   AF-A0A0C1HFU2-F1
#
_cell.length_a   1.000
_cell.length_b   1.000
_cell.length_c   1.000
_cell.angle_alpha   90.00
_cell.angle_beta   90.00
_cell.angle_gamma   90.00
#
_symmetry.space_group_name_H-M   'P 1'
#
loop_
_entity.id
_entity.type
_entity.pdbx_description
1 polymer ?
#
loop_
_entity_poly.entity_id
_entity_poly.type
_entity_poly.pdbx_seq_one_letter_code
_entity_poly.pdbx_strand_id
1 'polypeptide(L)'
;MIILFKSCLRWFKNNLHTKLISLFAKTNLSVIDFPLFNSSVFDVKIKDCEPVQEFNEKQKNDLHDFFYKILHVEKGLSGTFDDLIQALNFLSVSELLHFQHSIQSLPKSSIFDEQGKLKEDRPKIFLKLEKIINQLDAAIQNVRNYVERLDIALGIKHKVLGSSLLYVNLRSDIDEIRHKMQSHDFITVVIPEKDGSLFPIGVIRATDLRMTGLGTITLRDFCNLEEVKMASYLEVISVVDHHKSSLKTLSVPTALIGDTQSCNVLIAEQAFLINDRYSLGGMTAQAIDNQIQKLALSTGNSSQIRILQRLLQRRLVTYQTNQFFVHPQREFQEYLCYLHAILDDTDLLTKVSNRDLFCIAQLLNRLKSLSMGYETEIIHFDDIPLDKKFTKIAAQRILQQQDMYQFYKKIYDLRESSVQKNLQLCVEGCYSNIFLDAKEQNGCARVGQTKMFAFNFPFFLEYAQSIRSTWLNKSREINRDKPDIDLHLHMISTIASSEEVYRNQIGPYSHQDELWFWIPNTLQASDHLNSFLTGFQTVVKSFVENMSVEFLGPNAQNYQIIFSSHFPHIPQKTVNESQTGMSLAILRFKAGALNSRKSMVTPFLPRLT
;
A
#
# COMPACT_ATOMS: atom_id res chain seq x y z
N MET A 1 15.75 -36.85 -21.27
CA MET A 1 16.24 -35.99 -22.37
C MET A 1 17.59 -35.34 -22.07
N ILE A 2 17.72 -34.46 -21.05
CA ILE A 2 19.02 -33.87 -20.67
C ILE A 2 20.08 -34.95 -20.41
N ILE A 3 19.70 -36.04 -19.74
CA ILE A 3 20.59 -37.21 -19.51
C ILE A 3 21.04 -37.83 -20.84
N LEU A 4 20.14 -38.00 -21.82
CA LEU A 4 20.43 -38.58 -23.13
C LEU A 4 21.42 -37.70 -23.92
N PHE A 5 21.20 -36.39 -23.92
CA PHE A 5 22.11 -35.41 -24.52
C PHE A 5 23.48 -35.41 -23.84
N LYS A 6 23.53 -35.45 -22.50
CA LYS A 6 24.78 -35.54 -21.74
C LYS A 6 25.56 -36.82 -22.07
N SER A 7 24.89 -37.94 -22.33
CA SER A 7 25.54 -39.17 -22.81
C SER A 7 26.19 -38.99 -24.18
N CYS A 8 25.50 -38.35 -25.13
CA CYS A 8 26.06 -38.03 -26.45
C CYS A 8 27.27 -37.08 -26.34
N LEU A 9 27.17 -36.06 -25.50
CA LEU A 9 28.24 -35.09 -25.26
C LEU A 9 29.47 -35.72 -24.58
N ARG A 10 29.24 -36.65 -23.63
CA ARG A 10 30.29 -37.44 -23.00
C ARG A 10 30.99 -38.35 -24.00
N TRP A 11 30.22 -39.03 -24.85
CA TRP A 11 30.77 -39.86 -25.92
C TRP A 11 31.63 -39.02 -26.87
N PHE A 12 31.14 -37.86 -27.30
CA PHE A 12 31.89 -36.93 -28.17
C PHE A 12 33.23 -36.53 -27.55
N LYS A 13 33.23 -36.10 -26.28
CA LYS A 13 34.46 -35.78 -25.54
C LYS A 13 35.45 -36.95 -25.53
N ASN A 14 34.97 -38.16 -25.22
CA ASN A 14 35.82 -39.36 -25.14
C ASN A 14 36.37 -39.77 -26.52
N ASN A 15 35.54 -39.74 -27.57
CA ASN A 15 35.95 -40.05 -28.93
C ASN A 15 37.02 -39.04 -29.40
N LEU A 16 36.81 -37.75 -29.12
CA LEU A 16 37.77 -36.72 -29.45
C LEU A 16 39.11 -36.95 -28.74
N HIS A 17 39.12 -37.18 -27.43
CA HIS A 17 40.34 -37.49 -26.68
C HIS A 17 41.10 -38.67 -27.29
N THR A 18 40.37 -39.76 -27.57
CA THR A 18 40.95 -40.98 -28.11
C THR A 18 41.57 -40.72 -29.48
N LYS A 19 40.85 -40.06 -30.38
CA LYS A 19 41.32 -39.73 -31.73
C LYS A 19 42.48 -38.75 -31.71
N LEU A 20 42.48 -37.76 -30.81
CA LEU A 20 43.56 -36.78 -30.68
C LEU A 20 44.84 -37.44 -30.18
N ILE A 21 44.75 -38.27 -29.14
CA ILE A 21 45.91 -39.05 -28.65
C ILE A 21 46.43 -39.99 -29.74
N SER A 22 45.53 -40.64 -30.48
CA SER A 22 45.89 -41.55 -31.56
C SER A 22 46.59 -40.83 -32.72
N LEU A 23 46.16 -39.61 -33.04
CA LEU A 23 46.81 -38.76 -34.05
C LEU A 23 48.25 -38.44 -33.66
N PHE A 24 48.47 -38.02 -32.40
CA PHE A 24 49.79 -37.67 -31.88
C PHE A 24 50.68 -38.88 -31.53
N ALA A 25 50.12 -40.10 -31.52
CA ALA A 25 50.86 -41.34 -31.35
C ALA A 25 51.43 -41.91 -32.67
N LYS A 26 51.09 -41.32 -33.84
CA LYS A 26 51.64 -41.73 -35.14
C LYS A 26 53.16 -41.53 -35.17
N THR A 27 53.89 -42.51 -35.70
CA THR A 27 55.35 -42.44 -35.88
C THR A 27 55.80 -41.30 -36.79
N ASN A 28 54.98 -40.92 -37.77
CA ASN A 28 55.23 -39.80 -38.68
C ASN A 28 53.97 -38.94 -38.81
N LEU A 29 53.72 -38.04 -37.85
CA LEU A 29 52.61 -37.08 -37.93
C LEU A 29 52.97 -35.89 -38.82
N SER A 30 52.10 -35.55 -39.77
CA SER A 30 52.20 -34.35 -40.60
C SER A 30 50.91 -33.52 -40.56
N VAL A 31 51.00 -32.27 -41.03
CA VAL A 31 49.84 -31.40 -41.22
C VAL A 31 48.76 -31.99 -42.14
N ILE A 32 49.13 -32.91 -43.03
CA ILE A 32 48.24 -33.56 -44.01
C ILE A 32 47.27 -34.54 -43.32
N ASP A 33 47.59 -34.98 -42.10
CA ASP A 33 46.76 -35.89 -41.31
C ASP A 33 45.56 -35.20 -40.62
N PHE A 34 45.61 -33.87 -40.48
CA PHE A 34 44.60 -33.10 -39.72
C PHE A 34 43.23 -32.99 -40.41
N PRO A 35 43.12 -32.80 -41.75
CA PRO A 35 41.82 -32.81 -42.42
C PRO A 35 41.03 -34.11 -42.18
N LEU A 36 41.70 -35.27 -42.27
CA LEU A 36 41.09 -36.57 -41.99
C LEU A 36 40.70 -36.73 -40.52
N PHE A 37 41.53 -36.22 -39.61
CA PHE A 37 41.19 -36.20 -38.18
C PHE A 37 39.94 -35.34 -37.92
N ASN A 38 39.91 -34.12 -38.45
CA ASN A 38 38.80 -33.18 -38.26
C ASN A 38 37.48 -33.78 -38.75
N SER A 39 37.45 -34.36 -39.96
CA SER A 39 36.25 -35.00 -40.48
C SER A 39 35.83 -36.21 -39.65
N SER A 40 36.79 -37.00 -39.16
CA SER A 40 36.51 -38.16 -38.32
C SER A 40 35.93 -37.84 -36.92
N VAL A 41 35.94 -36.57 -36.52
CA VAL A 41 35.45 -36.11 -35.22
C VAL A 41 34.22 -35.21 -35.37
N PHE A 42 34.31 -34.17 -36.20
CA PHE A 42 33.27 -33.14 -36.30
C PHE A 42 32.18 -33.49 -37.31
N ASP A 43 32.49 -34.23 -38.39
CA ASP A 43 31.50 -34.60 -39.42
C ASP A 43 30.73 -35.88 -39.05
N VAL A 44 30.99 -36.45 -37.88
CA VAL A 44 30.25 -37.61 -37.37
C VAL A 44 28.80 -37.20 -37.09
N LYS A 45 27.85 -37.94 -37.66
CA LYS A 45 26.43 -37.71 -37.38
C LYS A 45 26.09 -38.11 -35.96
N ILE A 46 25.26 -37.31 -35.29
CA ILE A 46 24.87 -37.54 -33.90
C ILE A 46 24.17 -38.89 -33.75
N LYS A 47 23.30 -39.26 -34.70
CA LYS A 47 22.63 -40.58 -34.70
C LYS A 47 23.58 -41.78 -34.76
N ASP A 48 24.80 -41.59 -35.27
CA ASP A 48 25.78 -42.66 -35.44
C ASP A 48 26.66 -42.84 -34.20
N CYS A 49 26.49 -42.01 -33.16
CA CYS A 49 27.18 -42.23 -31.89
C CYS A 49 26.60 -43.42 -31.12
N GLU A 50 27.48 -44.16 -30.45
CA GLU A 50 27.14 -45.38 -29.71
C GLU A 50 25.95 -45.21 -28.73
N PRO A 51 25.87 -44.13 -27.91
CA PRO A 51 24.70 -43.94 -27.03
C PRO A 51 23.37 -43.90 -27.79
N VAL A 52 23.31 -43.27 -28.96
CA VAL A 52 22.05 -43.10 -29.71
C VAL A 52 21.60 -44.42 -30.35
N GLN A 53 22.54 -45.31 -30.67
CA GLN A 53 22.23 -46.64 -31.19
C GLN A 53 21.52 -47.51 -30.16
N GLU A 54 21.83 -47.32 -28.87
CA GLU A 54 21.22 -48.05 -27.75
C GLU A 54 19.87 -47.48 -27.30
N PHE A 55 19.54 -46.25 -27.70
CA PHE A 55 18.28 -45.62 -27.31
C PHE A 55 17.09 -46.28 -28.01
N ASN A 56 15.95 -46.35 -27.31
CA ASN A 56 14.70 -46.76 -27.93
C ASN A 56 14.12 -45.66 -28.83
N GLU A 57 13.14 -46.01 -29.67
CA GLU A 57 12.57 -45.07 -30.64
C GLU A 57 11.94 -43.82 -30.00
N LYS A 58 11.32 -43.96 -28.83
CA LYS A 58 10.80 -42.81 -28.08
C LYS A 58 11.92 -41.86 -27.65
N GLN A 59 13.00 -42.40 -27.09
CA GLN A 59 14.17 -41.63 -26.67
C GLN A 59 14.85 -40.95 -27.86
N LYS A 60 14.92 -41.62 -29.01
CA LYS A 60 15.42 -41.03 -30.27
C LYS A 60 14.55 -39.87 -30.75
N ASN A 61 13.23 -40.04 -30.75
CA ASN A 61 12.30 -38.98 -31.13
C ASN A 61 12.38 -37.78 -30.18
N ASP A 62 12.37 -38.03 -28.87
CA ASP A 62 12.52 -36.99 -27.85
C ASP A 62 13.86 -36.23 -28.00
N LEU A 63 14.95 -36.96 -28.29
CA LEU A 63 16.27 -36.36 -28.49
C LEU A 63 16.37 -35.63 -29.84
N HIS A 64 15.72 -36.12 -30.89
CA HIS A 64 15.61 -35.44 -32.18
C HIS A 64 14.91 -34.09 -32.00
N ASP A 65 13.75 -34.08 -31.36
CA ASP A 65 12.99 -32.88 -31.07
C ASP A 65 13.75 -31.92 -30.15
N PHE A 66 14.53 -32.43 -29.21
CA PHE A 66 15.43 -31.60 -28.41
C PHE A 66 16.46 -30.86 -29.28
N PHE A 67 17.16 -31.59 -30.14
CA PHE A 67 18.14 -30.99 -31.05
C PHE A 67 17.48 -29.97 -31.98
N TYR A 68 16.34 -30.32 -32.58
CA TYR A 68 15.66 -29.48 -33.55
C TYR A 68 14.98 -28.24 -32.92
N LYS A 69 14.13 -28.46 -31.89
CA LYS A 69 13.24 -27.43 -31.34
C LYS A 69 13.88 -26.58 -30.24
N ILE A 70 14.90 -27.09 -29.56
CA ILE A 70 15.54 -26.43 -28.40
C ILE A 70 16.94 -25.95 -28.73
N LEU A 71 17.78 -26.81 -29.31
CA LEU A 71 19.15 -26.46 -29.66
C LEU A 71 19.30 -25.88 -31.07
N HIS A 72 18.22 -25.84 -31.86
CA HIS A 72 18.21 -25.30 -33.24
C HIS A 72 19.16 -26.01 -34.22
N VAL A 73 19.41 -27.30 -34.01
CA VAL A 73 20.07 -28.16 -35.00
C VAL A 73 19.04 -28.59 -36.03
N GLU A 74 18.98 -27.94 -37.19
CA GLU A 74 17.93 -28.11 -38.20
C GLU A 74 17.73 -29.57 -38.66
N LYS A 75 18.80 -30.36 -38.69
CA LYS A 75 18.77 -31.77 -39.09
C LYS A 75 18.43 -32.73 -37.93
N GLY A 76 18.21 -32.20 -36.72
CA GLY A 76 18.03 -32.97 -35.49
C GLY A 76 19.13 -34.01 -35.30
N LEU A 77 18.76 -35.24 -34.97
CA LEU A 77 19.69 -36.38 -34.85
C LEU A 77 20.49 -36.71 -36.12
N SER A 78 20.03 -36.31 -37.31
CA SER A 78 20.77 -36.55 -38.56
C SER A 78 21.87 -35.52 -38.82
N GLY A 79 21.96 -34.46 -37.99
CA GLY A 79 23.04 -33.48 -38.04
C GLY A 79 24.36 -34.04 -37.51
N THR A 80 25.44 -33.33 -37.80
CA THR A 80 26.80 -33.64 -37.32
C THR A 80 27.11 -32.96 -35.99
N PHE A 81 28.23 -33.33 -35.35
CA PHE A 81 28.72 -32.58 -34.20
C PHE A 81 29.17 -31.16 -34.58
N ASP A 82 29.60 -30.93 -35.83
CA ASP A 82 29.80 -29.58 -36.37
C ASP A 82 28.48 -28.78 -36.40
N ASP A 83 27.39 -29.36 -36.92
CA ASP A 83 26.07 -28.71 -36.92
C ASP A 83 25.65 -28.30 -35.48
N LEU A 84 25.93 -29.15 -34.49
CA LEU A 84 25.68 -28.85 -33.06
C LEU A 84 26.54 -27.68 -32.55
N ILE A 85 27.84 -27.64 -32.90
CA ILE A 85 28.74 -26.57 -32.48
C ILE A 85 28.28 -25.23 -33.04
N GLN A 86 27.89 -25.19 -34.31
CA GLN A 86 27.35 -23.98 -34.95
C GLN A 86 26.05 -23.52 -34.28
N ALA A 87 25.15 -24.45 -33.99
CA ALA A 87 23.88 -24.14 -33.33
C ALA A 87 24.08 -23.61 -31.91
N LEU A 88 25.02 -24.17 -31.14
CA LEU A 88 25.40 -23.66 -29.82
C LEU A 88 26.02 -22.26 -29.90
N ASN A 89 26.83 -21.98 -30.92
CA ASN A 89 27.37 -20.64 -31.14
C ASN A 89 26.27 -19.61 -31.44
N PHE A 90 25.26 -19.98 -32.25
CA PHE A 90 24.07 -19.14 -32.46
C PHE A 90 23.32 -18.84 -31.16
N LEU A 91 23.31 -19.80 -30.23
CA LEU A 91 22.76 -19.67 -28.87
C LEU A 91 23.71 -18.96 -27.88
N SER A 92 24.75 -18.28 -28.39
CA SER A 92 25.76 -17.58 -27.58
C SER A 92 26.60 -18.48 -26.66
N VAL A 93 26.69 -19.77 -26.96
CA VAL A 93 27.60 -20.73 -26.31
C VAL A 93 28.74 -21.07 -27.29
N SER A 94 29.78 -20.24 -27.28
CA SER A 94 30.85 -20.22 -28.31
C SER A 94 32.08 -21.07 -27.96
N GLU A 95 32.15 -21.64 -26.76
CA GLU A 95 33.36 -22.28 -26.25
C GLU A 95 33.76 -23.55 -27.03
N LEU A 96 32.78 -24.33 -27.49
CA LEU A 96 33.05 -25.48 -28.36
C LEU A 96 33.55 -25.06 -29.74
N LEU A 97 33.08 -23.92 -30.27
CA LEU A 97 33.57 -23.36 -31.53
C LEU A 97 35.01 -22.85 -31.37
N HIS A 98 35.31 -22.15 -30.27
CA HIS A 98 36.68 -21.73 -29.95
C HIS A 98 37.63 -22.93 -29.82
N PHE A 99 37.16 -24.01 -29.19
CA PHE A 99 37.90 -25.26 -29.11
C PHE A 99 38.14 -25.86 -30.50
N GLN A 100 37.11 -25.93 -31.34
CA GLN A 100 37.20 -26.43 -32.72
C GLN A 100 38.22 -25.63 -33.54
N HIS A 101 38.18 -24.29 -33.47
CA HIS A 101 39.18 -23.43 -34.11
C HIS A 101 40.59 -23.67 -33.56
N SER A 102 40.73 -23.93 -32.26
CA SER A 102 42.03 -24.22 -31.65
C SER A 102 42.63 -25.51 -32.18
N ILE A 103 41.82 -26.56 -32.36
CA ILE A 103 42.20 -27.80 -33.05
C ILE A 103 42.58 -27.54 -34.51
N GLN A 104 41.74 -26.81 -35.26
CA GLN A 104 41.98 -26.50 -36.68
C GLN A 104 43.22 -25.62 -36.89
N SER A 105 43.65 -24.86 -35.86
CA SER A 105 44.86 -24.04 -35.89
C SER A 105 46.14 -24.81 -35.60
N LEU A 106 46.06 -26.04 -35.07
CA LEU A 106 47.24 -26.85 -34.71
C LEU A 106 48.26 -27.02 -35.84
N PRO A 107 47.86 -27.29 -37.10
CA PRO A 107 48.78 -27.41 -38.24
C PRO A 107 49.63 -26.16 -38.48
N LYS A 108 49.16 -24.98 -38.05
CA LYS A 108 49.85 -23.69 -38.22
C LYS A 108 50.69 -23.31 -36.99
N SER A 109 50.74 -24.16 -35.97
CA SER A 109 51.41 -23.84 -34.72
C SER A 109 52.90 -24.16 -34.75
N SER A 110 53.65 -23.60 -33.80
CA SER A 110 55.11 -23.73 -33.70
C SER A 110 55.62 -25.16 -33.46
N ILE A 111 54.73 -26.13 -33.22
CA ILE A 111 55.07 -27.55 -33.02
C ILE A 111 55.33 -28.27 -34.35
N PHE A 112 55.02 -27.66 -35.49
CA PHE A 112 55.36 -28.17 -36.82
C PHE A 112 56.55 -27.42 -37.43
N ASP A 113 57.30 -28.09 -38.30
CA ASP A 113 58.38 -27.50 -39.11
C ASP A 113 57.86 -26.91 -40.42
N GLU A 114 58.77 -26.30 -41.18
CA GLU A 114 58.46 -25.65 -42.46
C GLU A 114 58.01 -26.68 -43.52
N GLN A 115 58.36 -27.95 -43.33
CA GLN A 115 57.94 -29.08 -44.16
C GLN A 115 56.61 -29.68 -43.69
N GLY A 116 56.00 -29.13 -42.63
CA GLY A 116 54.73 -29.58 -42.07
C GLY A 116 54.81 -30.89 -41.27
N LYS A 117 56.00 -31.31 -40.82
CA LYS A 117 56.20 -32.45 -39.92
C LYS A 117 56.25 -32.00 -38.47
N LEU A 118 55.83 -32.87 -37.56
CA LEU A 118 55.89 -32.60 -36.12
C LEU A 118 57.36 -32.48 -35.66
N LYS A 119 57.70 -31.38 -34.99
CA LYS A 119 58.99 -31.20 -34.32
C LYS A 119 59.00 -31.99 -33.01
N GLU A 120 60.01 -32.83 -32.79
CA GLU A 120 60.16 -33.61 -31.55
C GLU A 120 60.60 -32.73 -30.36
N ASP A 121 59.71 -31.83 -29.93
CA ASP A 121 59.84 -30.97 -28.74
C ASP A 121 58.71 -31.34 -27.77
N ARG A 122 58.93 -32.43 -27.03
CA ARG A 122 57.91 -33.04 -26.15
C ARG A 122 57.30 -32.03 -25.16
N PRO A 123 58.07 -31.18 -24.45
CA PRO A 123 57.50 -30.18 -23.56
C PRO A 123 56.52 -29.23 -24.27
N LYS A 124 56.87 -28.72 -25.45
CA LYS A 124 55.97 -27.83 -26.21
C LYS A 124 54.73 -28.55 -26.73
N ILE A 125 54.87 -29.80 -27.19
CA ILE A 125 53.74 -30.62 -27.64
C ILE A 125 52.77 -30.86 -26.48
N PHE A 126 53.25 -31.37 -25.35
CA PHE A 126 52.41 -31.66 -24.19
C PHE A 126 51.72 -30.42 -23.65
N LEU A 127 52.44 -29.30 -23.51
CA LEU A 127 51.85 -28.03 -23.06
C LEU A 127 50.73 -27.55 -24.01
N LYS A 128 50.90 -27.74 -25.33
CA LYS A 128 49.89 -27.33 -26.31
C LYS A 128 48.67 -28.24 -26.27
N LEU A 129 48.86 -29.54 -26.13
CA LEU A 129 47.77 -30.52 -26.00
C LEU A 129 47.00 -30.36 -24.70
N GLU A 130 47.70 -30.14 -23.58
CA GLU A 130 47.09 -29.86 -22.28
C GLU A 130 46.14 -28.66 -22.34
N LYS A 131 46.59 -27.55 -22.97
CA LYS A 131 45.73 -26.37 -23.17
C LYS A 131 44.45 -26.69 -23.95
N ILE A 132 44.56 -27.50 -25.00
CA ILE A 132 43.43 -27.90 -25.84
C ILE A 132 42.46 -28.81 -25.08
N ILE A 133 42.98 -29.76 -24.30
CA ILE A 133 42.17 -30.65 -23.46
C ILE A 133 41.44 -29.85 -22.38
N ASN A 134 42.14 -28.94 -21.69
CA ASN A 134 41.52 -28.08 -20.67
C ASN A 134 40.43 -27.18 -21.27
N GLN A 135 40.65 -26.68 -22.50
CA GLN A 135 39.67 -25.90 -23.23
C GLN A 135 38.42 -26.71 -23.61
N LEU A 136 38.59 -27.98 -24.04
CA LEU A 136 37.46 -28.88 -24.27
C LEU A 136 36.67 -29.12 -22.99
N ASP A 137 37.34 -29.36 -21.88
CA ASP A 137 36.70 -29.66 -20.60
C ASP A 137 35.85 -28.48 -20.10
N ALA A 138 36.38 -27.27 -20.21
CA ALA A 138 35.64 -26.04 -19.94
C ALA A 138 34.43 -25.89 -20.90
N ALA A 139 34.62 -26.12 -22.20
CA ALA A 139 33.55 -26.01 -23.18
C ALA A 139 32.40 -27.01 -22.93
N ILE A 140 32.74 -28.27 -22.63
CA ILE A 140 31.75 -29.31 -22.30
C ILE A 140 30.99 -28.95 -21.02
N GLN A 141 31.66 -28.38 -20.02
CA GLN A 141 31.00 -27.95 -18.79
C GLN A 141 30.04 -26.78 -19.03
N ASN A 142 30.42 -25.80 -19.86
CA ASN A 142 29.53 -24.67 -20.19
C ASN A 142 28.29 -25.14 -20.96
N VAL A 143 28.43 -26.06 -21.90
CA VAL A 143 27.28 -26.66 -22.60
C VAL A 143 26.37 -27.42 -21.62
N ARG A 144 26.93 -28.13 -20.63
CA ARG A 144 26.14 -28.79 -19.57
C ARG A 144 25.36 -27.79 -18.74
N ASN A 145 26.00 -26.70 -18.30
CA ASN A 145 25.35 -25.65 -17.53
C ASN A 145 24.24 -24.98 -18.35
N TYR A 146 24.47 -24.77 -19.65
CA TYR A 146 23.48 -24.19 -20.56
C TYR A 146 22.19 -25.03 -20.62
N VAL A 147 22.30 -26.35 -20.83
CA VAL A 147 21.12 -27.22 -20.93
C VAL A 147 20.40 -27.46 -19.59
N GLU A 148 21.01 -27.06 -18.47
CA GLU A 148 20.41 -27.10 -17.13
C GLU A 148 19.65 -25.82 -16.76
N ARG A 149 19.74 -24.76 -17.58
CA ARG A 149 18.98 -23.53 -17.32
C ARG A 149 17.47 -23.78 -17.33
N LEU A 150 16.75 -23.01 -16.52
CA LEU A 150 15.30 -23.17 -16.31
C LEU A 150 14.50 -22.94 -17.60
N ASP A 151 14.90 -21.99 -18.44
CA ASP A 151 14.30 -21.71 -19.75
C ASP A 151 14.44 -22.88 -20.72
N ILE A 152 15.60 -23.56 -20.72
CA ILE A 152 15.81 -24.77 -21.50
C ILE A 152 14.95 -25.93 -20.98
N ALA A 153 14.91 -26.14 -19.66
CA ALA A 153 14.10 -27.18 -19.04
C ALA A 153 12.60 -27.01 -19.34
N LEU A 154 12.09 -25.77 -19.31
CA LEU A 154 10.71 -25.45 -19.67
C LEU A 154 10.46 -25.59 -21.17
N GLY A 155 11.41 -25.15 -22.00
CA GLY A 155 11.39 -25.38 -23.44
C GLY A 155 11.22 -26.86 -23.78
N ILE A 156 12.00 -27.74 -23.14
CA ILE A 156 11.89 -29.19 -23.27
C ILE A 156 10.49 -29.67 -22.91
N LYS A 157 9.97 -29.27 -21.74
CA LYS A 157 8.67 -29.72 -21.24
C LYS A 157 7.53 -29.34 -22.20
N HIS A 158 7.60 -28.18 -22.84
CA HIS A 158 6.52 -27.69 -23.70
C HIS A 158 6.69 -28.05 -25.17
N LYS A 159 7.85 -27.76 -25.75
CA LYS A 159 8.08 -27.92 -27.20
C LYS A 159 8.37 -29.38 -27.58
N VAL A 160 8.94 -30.16 -26.66
CA VAL A 160 9.30 -31.56 -26.90
C VAL A 160 8.28 -32.51 -26.27
N LEU A 161 8.02 -32.37 -24.96
CA LEU A 161 7.10 -33.29 -24.25
C LEU A 161 5.62 -32.92 -24.38
N GLY A 162 5.28 -31.79 -25.02
CA GLY A 162 3.90 -31.39 -25.30
C GLY A 162 3.06 -31.03 -24.07
N SER A 163 3.67 -30.79 -22.91
CA SER A 163 2.92 -30.37 -21.71
C SER A 163 2.41 -28.93 -21.88
N SER A 164 1.27 -28.60 -21.29
CA SER A 164 0.78 -27.21 -21.23
C SER A 164 1.67 -26.32 -20.36
N LEU A 165 1.91 -25.09 -20.80
CA LEU A 165 2.63 -24.07 -20.04
C LEU A 165 1.69 -23.45 -19.00
N LEU A 166 1.91 -23.80 -17.73
CA LEU A 166 1.24 -23.18 -16.60
C LEU A 166 2.17 -22.18 -15.95
N TYR A 167 1.76 -20.91 -15.99
CA TYR A 167 2.57 -19.82 -15.48
C TYR A 167 1.75 -18.73 -14.80
N VAL A 168 2.44 -18.06 -13.88
CA VAL A 168 2.04 -16.83 -13.19
C VAL A 168 3.16 -15.81 -13.34
N ASN A 169 2.84 -14.54 -13.12
CA ASN A 169 3.85 -13.48 -13.13
C ASN A 169 4.11 -12.98 -11.71
N LEU A 170 5.10 -12.10 -11.56
CA LEU A 170 5.49 -11.52 -10.26
C LEU A 170 4.40 -10.69 -9.55
N ARG A 171 3.33 -10.32 -10.26
CA ARG A 171 2.21 -9.54 -9.74
C ARG A 171 0.98 -10.39 -9.47
N SER A 172 1.03 -11.70 -9.78
CA SER A 172 -0.08 -12.60 -9.52
C SER A 172 -0.30 -12.76 -8.01
N ASP A 173 -1.53 -12.56 -7.57
CA ASP A 173 -1.92 -12.77 -6.18
C ASP A 173 -2.11 -14.27 -5.88
N ILE A 174 -2.23 -14.60 -4.59
CA ILE A 174 -2.37 -15.99 -4.12
C ILE A 174 -3.61 -16.68 -4.70
N ASP A 175 -4.70 -15.97 -4.91
CA ASP A 175 -5.95 -16.55 -5.40
C ASP A 175 -5.85 -16.85 -6.91
N GLU A 176 -5.23 -15.97 -7.69
CA GLU A 176 -4.85 -16.23 -9.09
C GLU A 176 -3.91 -17.44 -9.19
N ILE A 177 -2.89 -17.50 -8.32
CA ILE A 177 -1.94 -18.61 -8.29
C ILE A 177 -2.66 -19.93 -7.98
N ARG A 178 -3.54 -19.95 -6.97
CA ARG A 178 -4.36 -21.14 -6.61
C ARG A 178 -5.27 -21.56 -7.76
N HIS A 179 -5.94 -20.59 -8.39
CA HIS A 179 -6.84 -20.85 -9.51
C HIS A 179 -6.12 -21.47 -10.71
N LYS A 180 -4.92 -20.97 -11.05
CA LYS A 180 -4.11 -21.51 -12.15
C LYS A 180 -3.41 -22.82 -11.82
N MET A 181 -3.01 -23.02 -10.56
CA MET A 181 -2.35 -24.25 -10.11
C MET A 181 -3.26 -25.48 -10.26
N GLN A 182 -4.53 -25.36 -9.88
CA GLN A 182 -5.50 -26.46 -9.90
C GLN A 182 -4.95 -27.74 -9.22
N SER A 183 -4.82 -28.84 -9.98
CA SER A 183 -4.29 -30.13 -9.53
C SER A 183 -2.79 -30.31 -9.77
N HIS A 184 -2.09 -29.32 -10.33
CA HIS A 184 -0.66 -29.43 -10.62
C HIS A 184 0.17 -29.29 -9.35
N ASP A 185 1.31 -29.99 -9.31
CA ASP A 185 2.23 -29.96 -8.17
C ASP A 185 3.04 -28.66 -8.09
N PHE A 186 3.15 -27.94 -9.20
CA PHE A 186 3.85 -26.66 -9.27
C PHE A 186 3.36 -25.79 -10.43
N ILE A 187 3.61 -24.48 -10.32
CA ILE A 187 3.40 -23.50 -11.37
C ILE A 187 4.67 -22.68 -11.58
N THR A 188 4.95 -22.31 -12.82
CA THR A 188 6.15 -21.55 -13.17
C THR A 188 5.91 -20.06 -12.94
N VAL A 189 6.86 -19.38 -12.32
CA VAL A 189 6.86 -17.93 -12.23
C VAL A 189 7.70 -17.36 -13.37
N VAL A 190 7.12 -16.45 -14.15
CA VAL A 190 7.77 -15.84 -15.32
C VAL A 190 7.78 -14.32 -15.25
N ILE A 191 8.76 -13.72 -15.91
CA ILE A 191 8.81 -12.30 -16.26
C ILE A 191 8.54 -12.21 -17.76
N PRO A 192 7.47 -11.52 -18.20
CA PRO A 192 7.27 -11.26 -19.62
C PRO A 192 8.32 -10.26 -20.12
N GLU A 193 9.01 -10.60 -21.19
CA GLU A 193 9.98 -9.73 -21.85
C GLU A 193 9.33 -8.90 -22.96
N LYS A 194 10.04 -7.86 -23.43
CA LYS A 194 9.52 -6.90 -24.43
C LYS A 194 9.24 -7.54 -25.79
N ASP A 195 9.93 -8.62 -26.12
CA ASP A 195 9.75 -9.40 -27.35
C ASP A 195 8.59 -10.41 -27.27
N GLY A 196 7.87 -10.44 -26.13
CA GLY A 196 6.79 -11.39 -25.88
C GLY A 196 7.25 -12.76 -25.37
N SER A 197 8.56 -12.96 -25.18
CA SER A 197 9.08 -14.16 -24.55
C SER A 197 8.79 -14.17 -23.05
N LEU A 198 8.78 -15.37 -22.45
CA LEU A 198 8.51 -15.57 -21.03
C LEU A 198 9.79 -16.07 -20.37
N PHE A 199 10.44 -15.19 -19.60
CA PHE A 199 11.66 -15.53 -18.87
C PHE A 199 11.30 -16.19 -17.53
N PRO A 200 11.60 -17.47 -17.32
CA PRO A 200 11.24 -18.16 -16.09
C PRO A 200 12.23 -17.84 -14.98
N ILE A 201 11.71 -17.51 -13.80
CA ILE A 201 12.51 -17.12 -12.63
C ILE A 201 12.39 -18.08 -11.45
N GLY A 202 11.40 -18.97 -11.46
CA GLY A 202 11.21 -19.93 -10.38
C GLY A 202 9.95 -20.75 -10.52
N VAL A 203 9.66 -21.54 -9.49
CA VAL A 203 8.45 -22.35 -9.38
C VAL A 203 7.84 -22.17 -7.99
N ILE A 204 6.51 -22.14 -7.92
CA ILE A 204 5.76 -22.23 -6.67
C ILE A 204 5.24 -23.66 -6.57
N ARG A 205 5.43 -24.32 -5.43
CA ARG A 205 4.91 -25.68 -5.21
C ARG A 205 3.51 -25.62 -4.62
N ALA A 206 2.68 -26.60 -4.97
CA ALA A 206 1.33 -26.72 -4.43
C ALA A 206 1.32 -26.91 -2.91
N THR A 207 2.37 -27.54 -2.35
CA THR A 207 2.55 -27.72 -0.90
C THR A 207 2.63 -26.37 -0.18
N ASP A 208 3.29 -25.40 -0.79
CA ASP A 208 3.57 -24.10 -0.17
C ASP A 208 2.29 -23.24 -0.15
N LEU A 209 1.42 -23.38 -1.16
CA LEU A 209 0.13 -22.66 -1.25
C LEU A 209 -0.99 -23.20 -0.36
N ARG A 210 -0.88 -24.47 0.03
CA ARG A 210 -1.86 -25.18 0.87
C ARG A 210 -1.65 -24.94 2.36
N MET A 211 -0.59 -24.25 2.75
CA MET A 211 -0.38 -23.84 4.14
C MET A 211 -1.50 -22.87 4.57
N THR A 212 -1.98 -23.03 5.80
CA THR A 212 -3.05 -22.19 6.36
C THR A 212 -2.61 -20.75 6.60
N GLY A 213 -1.34 -20.54 6.98
CA GLY A 213 -0.71 -19.24 7.10
C GLY A 213 0.37 -19.06 6.03
N LEU A 214 0.15 -18.12 5.11
CA LEU A 214 1.10 -17.76 4.04
C LEU A 214 1.87 -16.47 4.32
N GLY A 215 1.50 -15.77 5.39
CA GLY A 215 2.14 -14.53 5.79
C GLY A 215 1.61 -14.02 7.10
N THR A 216 2.13 -12.88 7.54
CA THR A 216 1.76 -12.23 8.78
C THR A 216 1.33 -10.80 8.55
N ILE A 217 0.38 -10.31 9.34
CA ILE A 217 -0.11 -8.94 9.28
C ILE A 217 -0.06 -8.27 10.65
N THR A 218 0.17 -6.96 10.62
CA THR A 218 0.01 -6.07 11.77
C THR A 218 -1.14 -5.12 11.49
N LEU A 219 -2.10 -5.07 12.41
CA LEU A 219 -3.31 -4.28 12.29
C LEU A 219 -3.26 -3.06 13.21
N ARG A 220 -3.67 -1.91 12.66
CA ARG A 220 -3.79 -0.64 13.38
C ARG A 220 -5.17 -0.09 13.11
N ASP A 221 -5.80 0.45 14.14
CA ASP A 221 -7.12 1.09 14.07
C ASP A 221 -8.29 0.14 13.81
N PHE A 222 -8.09 -1.01 13.18
CA PHE A 222 -9.13 -2.04 13.01
C PHE A 222 -8.53 -3.43 13.16
N CYS A 223 -8.99 -4.22 14.13
CA CYS A 223 -8.53 -5.61 14.27
C CYS A 223 -9.43 -6.65 13.61
N ASN A 224 -10.64 -6.27 13.17
CA ASN A 224 -11.59 -7.19 12.56
C ASN A 224 -11.26 -7.42 11.07
N LEU A 225 -10.74 -8.61 10.76
CA LEU A 225 -10.31 -9.00 9.40
C LEU A 225 -11.43 -8.90 8.35
N GLU A 226 -12.69 -9.11 8.74
CA GLU A 226 -13.83 -9.00 7.81
C GLU A 226 -14.09 -7.55 7.42
N GLU A 227 -13.97 -6.62 8.37
CA GLU A 227 -14.20 -5.20 8.15
C GLU A 227 -13.15 -4.60 7.21
N VAL A 228 -11.89 -5.00 7.39
CA VAL A 228 -10.77 -4.57 6.53
C VAL A 228 -10.62 -5.38 5.24
N LYS A 229 -11.48 -6.39 5.03
CA LYS A 229 -11.42 -7.33 3.88
C LYS A 229 -10.03 -7.93 3.69
N MET A 230 -9.38 -8.30 4.79
CA MET A 230 -8.05 -8.88 4.76
C MET A 230 -8.09 -10.36 4.38
N ALA A 231 -7.04 -10.80 3.70
CA ALA A 231 -6.91 -12.18 3.25
C ALA A 231 -6.83 -13.15 4.44
N SER A 232 -7.62 -14.23 4.39
CA SER A 232 -7.76 -15.20 5.47
C SER A 232 -6.50 -16.04 5.73
N TYR A 233 -5.56 -16.05 4.80
CA TYR A 233 -4.28 -16.75 4.91
C TYR A 233 -3.18 -15.93 5.59
N LEU A 234 -3.50 -14.71 6.07
CA LEU A 234 -2.59 -13.88 6.84
C LEU A 234 -2.86 -14.06 8.34
N GLU A 235 -1.81 -14.38 9.09
CA GLU A 235 -1.87 -14.50 10.53
C GLU A 235 -1.59 -13.16 11.21
N VAL A 236 -2.39 -12.80 12.21
CA VAL A 236 -2.22 -11.52 12.90
C VAL A 236 -1.13 -11.67 13.97
N ILE A 237 -0.07 -10.87 13.88
CA ILE A 237 1.04 -10.89 14.85
C ILE A 237 1.06 -9.68 15.78
N SER A 238 0.36 -8.61 15.43
CA SER A 238 0.30 -7.40 16.25
C SER A 238 -0.95 -6.57 15.95
N VAL A 239 -1.56 -6.03 17.00
CA VAL A 239 -2.82 -5.27 16.96
C VAL A 239 -2.69 -4.04 17.87
N VAL A 240 -3.06 -2.87 17.36
CA VAL A 240 -3.40 -1.71 18.19
C VAL A 240 -4.77 -1.21 17.71
N ASP A 241 -5.77 -1.20 18.59
CA ASP A 241 -7.16 -0.93 18.21
C ASP A 241 -7.93 -0.22 19.34
N HIS A 242 -8.96 0.53 18.97
CA HIS A 242 -9.88 1.21 19.87
C HIS A 242 -11.37 0.95 19.53
N HIS A 243 -11.65 0.14 18.51
CA HIS A 243 -12.99 -0.28 18.13
C HIS A 243 -13.46 -1.53 18.89
N LYS A 244 -14.66 -1.99 18.57
CA LYS A 244 -15.13 -3.31 19.02
C LYS A 244 -14.27 -4.40 18.37
N SER A 245 -13.36 -4.95 19.16
CA SER A 245 -12.39 -5.90 18.66
C SER A 245 -12.95 -7.32 18.46
N SER A 246 -12.59 -7.92 17.34
CA SER A 246 -12.72 -9.36 17.05
C SER A 246 -11.40 -9.81 16.43
N LEU A 247 -10.69 -10.73 17.08
CA LEU A 247 -9.38 -11.20 16.64
C LEU A 247 -9.37 -12.72 16.56
N LYS A 248 -9.06 -13.25 15.37
CA LYS A 248 -8.93 -14.69 15.12
C LYS A 248 -7.59 -14.94 14.43
N THR A 249 -6.64 -15.52 15.16
CA THR A 249 -5.32 -15.89 14.65
C THR A 249 -4.80 -17.10 15.43
N LEU A 250 -3.98 -17.92 14.78
CA LEU A 250 -3.26 -19.05 15.39
C LEU A 250 -1.90 -18.63 15.93
N SER A 251 -1.37 -17.49 15.47
CA SER A 251 -0.13 -16.90 15.99
C SER A 251 -0.36 -16.23 17.33
N VAL A 252 0.68 -16.14 18.18
CA VAL A 252 0.62 -15.36 19.44
C VAL A 252 0.76 -13.87 19.10
N PRO A 253 -0.31 -13.05 19.20
CA PRO A 253 -0.23 -11.66 18.79
C PRO A 253 0.17 -10.77 19.96
N THR A 254 0.90 -9.69 19.66
CA THR A 254 0.97 -8.54 20.58
C THR A 254 -0.29 -7.70 20.40
N ALA A 255 -1.15 -7.60 21.41
CA ALA A 255 -2.41 -6.85 21.33
C ALA A 255 -2.46 -5.70 22.33
N LEU A 256 -2.71 -4.49 21.84
CA LEU A 256 -2.98 -3.30 22.64
C LEU A 256 -4.34 -2.73 22.24
N ILE A 257 -5.35 -3.01 23.06
CA ILE A 257 -6.73 -2.59 22.80
C ILE A 257 -7.18 -1.70 23.96
N GLY A 258 -7.76 -0.55 23.67
CA GLY A 258 -8.16 0.39 24.72
C GLY A 258 -9.31 1.29 24.33
N ASP A 259 -10.08 1.69 25.33
CA ASP A 259 -11.13 2.70 25.18
C ASP A 259 -10.48 4.09 25.09
N THR A 260 -10.37 4.58 23.86
CA THR A 260 -9.84 5.89 23.47
C THR A 260 -10.61 6.37 22.25
N GLN A 261 -10.72 7.68 22.06
CA GLN A 261 -11.38 8.20 20.87
C GLN A 261 -10.49 8.13 19.62
N SER A 262 -9.17 8.04 19.79
CA SER A 262 -8.22 7.82 18.70
C SER A 262 -7.23 6.70 19.05
N CYS A 263 -7.03 5.75 18.14
CA CYS A 263 -6.00 4.72 18.25
C CYS A 263 -4.59 5.32 18.48
N ASN A 264 -4.34 6.54 18.01
CA ASN A 264 -3.07 7.24 18.18
C ASN A 264 -2.74 7.58 19.64
N VAL A 265 -3.72 7.61 20.54
CA VAL A 265 -3.47 7.74 21.98
C VAL A 265 -2.71 6.52 22.51
N LEU A 266 -3.13 5.31 22.11
CA LEU A 266 -2.48 4.07 22.50
C LEU A 266 -1.05 4.00 21.95
N ILE A 267 -0.86 4.44 20.71
CA ILE A 267 0.45 4.46 20.05
C ILE A 267 1.36 5.50 20.73
N ALA A 268 0.86 6.70 21.03
CA ALA A 268 1.62 7.75 21.72
C ALA A 268 2.08 7.30 23.10
N GLU A 269 1.23 6.65 23.89
CA GLU A 269 1.60 6.10 25.19
C GLU A 269 2.74 5.06 25.10
N GLN A 270 2.71 4.19 24.08
CA GLN A 270 3.83 3.26 23.84
C GLN A 270 5.10 4.00 23.39
N ALA A 271 4.95 5.03 22.55
CA ALA A 271 6.09 5.85 22.14
C ALA A 271 6.73 6.56 23.33
N PHE A 272 5.96 7.04 24.31
CA PHE A 272 6.50 7.62 25.55
C PHE A 272 7.39 6.62 26.28
N LEU A 273 6.93 5.37 26.45
CA LEU A 273 7.69 4.33 27.13
C LEU A 273 9.00 3.98 26.40
N ILE A 274 8.97 3.94 25.07
CA ILE A 274 10.17 3.67 24.26
C ILE A 274 11.14 4.85 24.36
N ASN A 275 10.65 6.07 24.18
CA ASN A 275 11.49 7.26 24.15
C ASN A 275 12.08 7.56 25.53
N ASP A 276 11.35 7.31 26.62
CA ASP A 276 11.87 7.43 27.99
C ASP A 276 13.01 6.45 28.31
N ARG A 277 13.18 5.37 27.51
CA ARG A 277 14.30 4.42 27.63
C ARG A 277 15.52 4.78 26.79
N TYR A 278 15.34 5.53 25.70
CA TYR A 278 16.37 5.68 24.66
C TYR A 278 16.63 7.13 24.23
N SER A 279 15.91 8.11 24.78
CA SER A 279 16.03 9.54 24.43
C SER A 279 16.47 10.39 25.62
N LEU A 280 17.40 11.30 25.36
CA LEU A 280 17.77 12.38 26.29
C LEU A 280 16.92 13.65 26.09
N GLY A 281 15.93 13.62 25.20
CA GLY A 281 14.98 14.73 25.04
C GLY A 281 15.60 15.99 24.47
N GLY A 282 16.67 15.84 23.68
CA GLY A 282 17.44 16.97 23.16
C GLY A 282 18.37 17.62 24.19
N MET A 283 18.48 17.05 25.40
CA MET A 283 19.36 17.55 26.45
C MET A 283 20.71 16.80 26.44
N THR A 284 21.76 17.47 26.92
CA THR A 284 23.02 16.80 27.29
C THR A 284 22.94 16.29 28.72
N ALA A 285 23.80 15.31 29.08
CA ALA A 285 23.89 14.82 30.46
C ALA A 285 24.12 15.95 31.48
N GLN A 286 25.00 16.90 31.14
CA GLN A 286 25.27 18.07 31.97
C GLN A 286 24.04 18.99 32.12
N ALA A 287 23.28 19.20 31.04
CA ALA A 287 22.05 20.00 31.11
C ALA A 287 20.99 19.34 32.02
N ILE A 288 20.87 18.02 31.99
CA ILE A 288 19.97 17.26 32.85
C ILE A 288 20.36 17.45 34.33
N ASP A 289 21.63 17.23 34.67
CA ASP A 289 22.11 17.39 36.06
C ASP A 289 21.94 18.82 36.58
N ASN A 290 22.25 19.81 35.73
CA ASN A 290 22.06 21.22 36.08
C ASN A 290 20.58 21.55 36.37
N GLN A 291 19.64 20.99 35.60
CA GLN A 291 18.21 21.23 35.83
C GLN A 291 17.70 20.54 37.10
N ILE A 292 18.18 19.31 37.38
CA ILE A 292 17.86 18.60 38.64
C ILE A 292 18.32 19.42 39.85
N GLN A 293 19.54 19.94 39.84
CA GLN A 293 20.07 20.76 40.93
C GLN A 293 19.24 22.03 41.16
N LYS A 294 18.82 22.70 40.08
CA LYS A 294 17.94 23.88 40.18
C LYS A 294 16.59 23.55 40.82
N LEU A 295 16.00 22.40 40.49
CA LEU A 295 14.72 21.98 41.07
C LEU A 295 14.83 21.55 42.53
N ALA A 296 15.95 20.94 42.92
CA ALA A 296 16.20 20.53 44.31
C ALA A 296 16.22 21.70 45.31
N LEU A 297 16.46 22.93 44.83
CA LEU A 297 16.47 24.16 45.62
C LEU A 297 15.07 24.78 45.82
N SER A 298 14.02 24.21 45.21
CA SER A 298 12.64 24.73 45.26
C SER A 298 11.72 23.90 46.15
N THR A 299 10.78 24.54 46.85
CA THR A 299 9.68 23.85 47.55
C THR A 299 8.74 23.24 46.51
N GLY A 300 8.84 21.93 46.31
CA GLY A 300 8.23 21.21 45.20
C GLY A 300 6.69 21.26 45.17
N ASN A 301 6.13 21.77 44.07
CA ASN A 301 4.74 21.50 43.69
C ASN A 301 4.63 20.23 42.81
N SER A 302 3.41 19.72 42.59
CA SER A 302 3.17 18.49 41.81
C SER A 302 3.80 18.53 40.41
N SER A 303 3.80 19.69 39.77
CA SER A 303 4.41 19.91 38.46
C SER A 303 5.94 19.72 38.49
N GLN A 304 6.59 20.33 39.48
CA GLN A 304 8.04 20.19 39.69
C GLN A 304 8.43 18.74 40.01
N ILE A 305 7.60 18.02 40.77
CA ILE A 305 7.82 16.60 41.06
C ILE A 305 7.79 15.77 39.77
N ARG A 306 6.82 15.99 38.88
CA ARG A 306 6.75 15.29 37.58
C ARG A 306 7.90 15.65 36.64
N ILE A 307 8.32 16.92 36.61
CA ILE A 307 9.51 17.35 35.86
C ILE A 307 10.75 16.62 36.39
N LEU A 308 10.94 16.59 37.71
CA LEU A 308 12.05 15.89 38.35
C LEU A 308 12.02 14.39 38.02
N GLN A 309 10.86 13.74 38.05
CA GLN A 309 10.71 12.34 37.66
C GLN A 309 11.19 12.09 36.22
N ARG A 310 10.81 12.94 35.26
CA ARG A 310 11.26 12.84 33.86
C ARG A 310 12.77 13.06 33.73
N LEU A 311 13.33 14.05 34.44
CA LEU A 311 14.77 14.30 34.44
C LEU A 311 15.58 13.14 35.02
N LEU A 312 15.11 12.56 36.13
CA LEU A 312 15.75 11.39 36.72
C LEU A 312 15.71 10.19 35.77
N GLN A 313 14.59 9.98 35.07
CA GLN A 313 14.49 8.95 34.04
C GLN A 313 15.51 9.18 32.91
N ARG A 314 15.64 10.41 32.40
CA ARG A 314 16.67 10.73 31.38
C ARG A 314 18.09 10.58 31.90
N ARG A 315 18.33 10.92 33.16
CA ARG A 315 19.63 10.70 33.82
C ARG A 315 19.96 9.20 33.90
N LEU A 316 18.98 8.31 34.09
CA LEU A 316 19.25 6.87 34.00
C LEU A 316 19.72 6.46 32.60
N VAL A 317 19.16 7.05 31.55
CA VAL A 317 19.55 6.78 30.16
C VAL A 317 21.01 7.18 29.87
N THR A 318 21.53 8.26 30.49
CA THR A 318 22.94 8.67 30.28
C THR A 318 23.96 7.67 30.82
N TYR A 319 23.57 6.85 31.80
CA TYR A 319 24.42 5.80 32.36
C TYR A 319 24.28 4.45 31.64
N GLN A 320 23.29 4.31 30.75
CA GLN A 320 23.08 3.08 30.01
C GLN A 320 24.02 3.00 28.80
N THR A 321 24.74 1.88 28.67
CA THR A 321 25.51 1.54 27.47
C THR A 321 24.61 0.92 26.41
N ASN A 322 23.52 1.60 26.05
CA ASN A 322 22.57 1.08 25.06
C ASN A 322 23.16 1.19 23.65
N GLN A 323 22.95 0.16 22.82
CA GLN A 323 23.23 0.22 21.37
C GLN A 323 22.22 1.07 20.60
N PHE A 324 21.11 1.45 21.26
CA PHE A 324 19.97 2.13 20.64
C PHE A 324 19.82 3.53 21.21
N PHE A 325 19.52 4.48 20.34
CA PHE A 325 19.27 5.88 20.67
C PHE A 325 18.12 6.42 19.82
N VAL A 326 17.26 7.23 20.43
CA VAL A 326 16.20 7.96 19.72
C VAL A 326 16.60 9.42 19.54
N HIS A 327 16.72 9.84 18.29
CA HIS A 327 17.04 11.22 17.97
C HIS A 327 15.87 12.17 18.32
N PRO A 328 16.13 13.32 18.98
CA PRO A 328 15.07 14.22 19.46
C PRO A 328 14.16 14.76 18.35
N GLN A 329 14.71 14.98 17.15
CA GLN A 329 13.90 15.43 16.00
C GLN A 329 12.92 14.36 15.54
N ARG A 330 13.30 13.07 15.57
CA ARG A 330 12.40 11.95 15.23
C ARG A 330 11.31 11.82 16.27
N GLU A 331 11.66 11.91 17.56
CA GLU A 331 10.70 11.94 18.66
C GLU A 331 9.68 13.09 18.53
N PHE A 332 10.16 14.30 18.22
CA PHE A 332 9.30 15.48 18.03
C PHE A 332 8.31 15.28 16.88
N GLN A 333 8.76 14.76 15.74
CA GLN A 333 7.91 14.51 14.58
C GLN A 333 6.84 13.46 14.88
N GLU A 334 7.18 12.38 15.58
CA GLU A 334 6.22 11.35 15.97
C GLU A 334 5.12 11.89 16.89
N TYR A 335 5.51 12.62 17.95
CA TYR A 335 4.53 13.23 18.85
C TYR A 335 3.62 14.24 18.14
N LEU A 336 4.16 15.01 17.19
CA LEU A 336 3.37 15.94 16.41
C LEU A 336 2.37 15.21 15.50
N CYS A 337 2.78 14.10 14.87
CA CYS A 337 1.89 13.24 14.08
C CYS A 337 0.76 12.66 14.94
N TYR A 338 1.07 12.13 16.13
CA TYR A 338 0.04 11.61 17.04
C TYR A 338 -0.92 12.71 17.47
N LEU A 339 -0.41 13.88 17.86
CA LEU A 339 -1.25 15.02 18.26
C LEU A 339 -2.23 15.37 17.13
N HIS A 340 -1.75 15.55 15.90
CA HIS A 340 -2.61 15.89 14.77
C HIS A 340 -3.68 14.83 14.48
N ALA A 341 -3.31 13.55 14.52
CA ALA A 341 -4.26 12.46 14.29
C ALA A 341 -5.34 12.42 15.39
N ILE A 342 -4.95 12.58 16.67
CA ILE A 342 -5.89 12.63 17.79
C ILE A 342 -6.85 13.82 17.64
N LEU A 343 -6.36 15.00 17.22
CA LEU A 343 -7.22 16.18 17.03
C LEU A 343 -8.24 16.00 15.91
N ASP A 344 -7.91 15.26 14.85
CA ASP A 344 -8.84 14.99 13.76
C ASP A 344 -9.92 14.00 14.20
N ASP A 345 -9.54 12.87 14.81
CA ASP A 345 -10.48 11.84 15.28
C ASP A 345 -11.44 12.35 16.35
N THR A 346 -10.98 13.27 17.20
CA THR A 346 -11.77 13.83 18.31
C THR A 346 -12.63 15.05 17.92
N ASP A 347 -12.59 15.49 16.65
CA ASP A 347 -13.20 16.75 16.16
C ASP A 347 -12.78 17.93 17.06
N LEU A 348 -11.47 18.13 17.18
CA LEU A 348 -10.82 19.12 18.05
C LEU A 348 -11.28 19.03 19.52
N LEU A 349 -11.16 17.84 20.10
CA LEU A 349 -11.51 17.54 21.50
C LEU A 349 -13.00 17.67 21.86
N THR A 350 -13.89 17.71 20.87
CA THR A 350 -15.34 17.70 21.10
C THR A 350 -15.80 16.36 21.65
N LYS A 351 -15.16 15.26 21.22
CA LYS A 351 -15.42 13.89 21.69
C LYS A 351 -14.13 13.31 22.23
N VAL A 352 -14.03 13.24 23.56
CA VAL A 352 -12.80 12.81 24.26
C VAL A 352 -13.14 12.06 25.54
N SER A 353 -12.31 11.08 25.86
CA SER A 353 -12.21 10.42 27.15
C SER A 353 -11.15 11.11 28.02
N ASN A 354 -11.11 10.74 29.30
CA ASN A 354 -10.05 11.20 30.21
C ASN A 354 -8.66 10.77 29.72
N ARG A 355 -8.54 9.55 29.16
CA ARG A 355 -7.27 9.01 28.67
C ARG A 355 -6.73 9.82 27.51
N ASP A 356 -7.60 10.22 26.57
CA ASP A 356 -7.22 11.09 25.44
C ASP A 356 -6.64 12.41 25.97
N LEU A 357 -7.31 13.05 26.93
CA LEU A 357 -6.89 14.34 27.50
C LEU A 357 -5.54 14.27 28.22
N PHE A 358 -5.32 13.24 29.04
CA PHE A 358 -4.03 13.04 29.71
C PHE A 358 -2.90 12.77 28.71
N CYS A 359 -3.16 11.98 27.67
CA CYS A 359 -2.17 11.72 26.63
C CYS A 359 -1.80 13.00 25.87
N ILE A 360 -2.79 13.82 25.49
CA ILE A 360 -2.54 15.10 24.80
C ILE A 360 -1.77 16.08 25.67
N ALA A 361 -2.10 16.17 26.97
CA ALA A 361 -1.32 16.99 27.90
C ALA A 361 0.16 16.54 27.93
N GLN A 362 0.41 15.22 27.98
CA GLN A 362 1.78 14.70 27.91
C GLN A 362 2.45 14.97 26.56
N LEU A 363 1.74 14.83 25.43
CA LEU A 363 2.27 15.18 24.10
C LEU A 363 2.72 16.64 24.07
N LEU A 364 1.88 17.56 24.51
CA LEU A 364 2.18 18.99 24.50
C LEU A 364 3.35 19.34 25.43
N ASN A 365 3.39 18.76 26.63
CA ASN A 365 4.52 18.92 27.55
C ASN A 365 5.84 18.41 26.94
N ARG A 366 5.82 17.21 26.34
CA ARG A 366 7.00 16.60 25.71
C ARG A 366 7.46 17.34 24.47
N LEU A 367 6.53 17.75 23.59
CA LEU A 367 6.82 18.58 22.42
C LEU A 367 7.47 19.90 22.84
N LYS A 368 6.95 20.54 23.91
CA LYS A 368 7.55 21.75 24.45
C LYS A 368 8.96 21.49 25.01
N SER A 369 9.15 20.43 25.79
CA SER A 369 10.47 20.06 26.32
C SER A 369 11.50 19.87 25.21
N LEU A 370 11.13 19.10 24.17
CA LEU A 370 11.99 18.83 23.01
C LEU A 370 12.33 20.09 22.22
N SER A 371 11.34 20.96 21.99
CA SER A 371 11.54 22.21 21.25
C SER A 371 12.45 23.18 22.01
N MET A 372 12.41 23.17 23.33
CA MET A 372 13.18 24.10 24.16
C MET A 372 14.54 23.55 24.59
N GLY A 373 14.75 22.24 24.51
CA GLY A 373 15.96 21.58 25.02
C GLY A 373 16.07 21.58 26.55
N TYR A 374 14.94 21.68 27.26
CA TYR A 374 14.86 21.53 28.73
C TYR A 374 13.49 21.01 29.15
N GLU A 375 13.41 20.25 30.24
CA GLU A 375 12.13 19.67 30.68
C GLU A 375 11.17 20.71 31.21
N THR A 376 9.94 20.71 30.71
CA THR A 376 8.90 21.67 31.08
C THR A 376 7.53 21.00 31.18
N GLU A 377 6.60 21.68 31.86
CA GLU A 377 5.21 21.27 31.97
C GLU A 377 4.34 22.52 31.77
N ILE A 378 3.61 22.55 30.65
CA ILE A 378 2.75 23.65 30.24
C ILE A 378 1.26 23.35 30.49
N ILE A 379 0.91 22.07 30.69
CA ILE A 379 -0.46 21.62 30.97
C ILE A 379 -0.44 20.56 32.08
N HIS A 380 -1.29 20.75 33.08
CA HIS A 380 -1.63 19.76 34.09
C HIS A 380 -3.11 19.92 34.51
N PHE A 381 -3.64 18.90 35.19
CA PHE A 381 -5.05 18.84 35.62
C PHE A 381 -5.23 18.63 37.13
N ASP A 382 -4.18 18.77 37.93
CA ASP A 382 -4.21 18.50 39.39
C ASP A 382 -5.27 19.34 40.14
N ASP A 383 -5.62 20.50 39.60
CA ASP A 383 -6.60 21.45 40.13
C ASP A 383 -8.02 21.26 39.56
N ILE A 384 -8.23 20.27 38.67
CA ILE A 384 -9.55 19.94 38.11
C ILE A 384 -10.08 18.66 38.75
N PRO A 385 -11.22 18.69 39.45
CA PRO A 385 -11.85 17.48 39.99
C PRO A 385 -12.24 16.49 38.89
N LEU A 386 -12.04 15.19 39.13
CA LEU A 386 -12.44 14.09 38.25
C LEU A 386 -13.95 13.81 38.34
N ASP A 387 -14.77 14.79 37.96
CA ASP A 387 -16.22 14.70 37.94
C ASP A 387 -16.79 14.69 36.50
N LYS A 388 -18.11 14.78 36.35
CA LYS A 388 -18.78 14.81 35.03
C LYS A 388 -18.41 16.03 34.18
N LYS A 389 -17.81 17.07 34.75
CA LYS A 389 -17.38 18.29 34.06
C LYS A 389 -15.90 18.27 33.71
N PHE A 390 -15.12 17.32 34.25
CA PHE A 390 -13.68 17.20 34.04
C PHE A 390 -13.31 17.31 32.56
N THR A 391 -13.90 16.48 31.70
CA THR A 391 -13.54 16.40 30.28
C THR A 391 -13.71 17.74 29.58
N LYS A 392 -14.80 18.45 29.84
CA LYS A 392 -15.08 19.77 29.27
C LYS A 392 -14.05 20.81 29.72
N ILE A 393 -13.76 20.88 31.02
CA ILE A 393 -12.84 21.87 31.59
C ILE A 393 -11.40 21.59 31.14
N ALA A 394 -10.98 20.32 31.16
CA ALA A 394 -9.65 19.91 30.74
C ALA A 394 -9.44 20.08 29.23
N ALA A 395 -10.41 19.71 28.39
CA ALA A 395 -10.37 19.98 26.94
C ALA A 395 -10.24 21.48 26.67
N GLN A 396 -11.06 22.30 27.35
CA GLN A 396 -10.97 23.75 27.23
C GLN A 396 -9.57 24.25 27.63
N ARG A 397 -9.02 23.81 28.76
CA ARG A 397 -7.66 24.20 29.18
C ARG A 397 -6.60 23.86 28.12
N ILE A 398 -6.69 22.69 27.49
CA ILE A 398 -5.79 22.32 26.40
C ILE A 398 -5.95 23.28 25.22
N LEU A 399 -7.19 23.51 24.76
CA LEU A 399 -7.48 24.35 23.60
C LEU A 399 -7.08 25.82 23.82
N GLN A 400 -7.18 26.32 25.05
CA GLN A 400 -6.79 27.67 25.42
C GLN A 400 -5.28 27.82 25.70
N GLN A 401 -4.50 26.75 25.58
CA GLN A 401 -3.05 26.82 25.74
C GLN A 401 -2.40 27.34 24.44
N GLN A 402 -1.46 28.28 24.57
CA GLN A 402 -0.88 29.00 23.43
C GLN A 402 -0.19 28.10 22.39
N ASP A 403 0.62 27.12 22.81
CA ASP A 403 1.31 26.21 21.89
C ASP A 403 0.30 25.31 21.15
N MET A 404 -0.72 24.81 21.85
CA MET A 404 -1.83 24.06 21.25
C MET A 404 -2.60 24.90 20.21
N TYR A 405 -2.92 26.16 20.55
CA TYR A 405 -3.55 27.10 19.63
C TYR A 405 -2.76 27.27 18.34
N GLN A 406 -1.44 27.44 18.40
CA GLN A 406 -0.61 27.56 17.19
C GLN A 406 -0.71 26.34 16.27
N PHE A 407 -0.86 25.13 16.84
CA PHE A 407 -1.01 23.92 16.04
C PHE A 407 -2.33 23.87 15.28
N TYR A 408 -3.47 24.00 15.98
CA TYR A 408 -4.76 23.87 15.31
C TYR A 408 -5.15 25.13 14.51
N LYS A 409 -4.67 26.32 14.89
CA LYS A 409 -4.92 27.57 14.15
C LYS A 409 -4.46 27.44 12.71
N LYS A 410 -3.24 26.95 12.48
CA LYS A 410 -2.71 26.76 11.12
C LYS A 410 -3.59 25.84 10.28
N ILE A 411 -4.11 24.76 10.87
CA ILE A 411 -5.01 23.83 10.18
C ILE A 411 -6.35 24.51 9.86
N TYR A 412 -6.89 25.25 10.82
CA TYR A 412 -8.17 25.93 10.68
C TYR A 412 -8.11 27.04 9.62
N ASP A 413 -7.08 27.87 9.63
CA ASP A 413 -6.87 28.91 8.61
C ASP A 413 -6.78 28.31 7.19
N LEU A 414 -6.09 27.17 7.05
CA LEU A 414 -6.01 26.44 5.79
C LEU A 414 -7.36 25.82 5.38
N ARG A 415 -8.11 25.24 6.33
CA ARG A 415 -9.46 24.71 6.08
C ARG A 415 -10.40 25.83 5.64
N GLU A 416 -10.38 26.98 6.31
CA GLU A 416 -11.20 28.15 6.00
C GLU A 416 -10.91 28.71 4.60
N SER A 417 -9.63 28.85 4.27
CA SER A 417 -9.18 29.28 2.93
C SER A 417 -9.57 28.24 1.86
N SER A 418 -9.47 26.95 2.17
CA SER A 418 -9.85 25.86 1.27
C SER A 418 -11.36 25.86 1.00
N VAL A 419 -12.20 26.08 2.03
CA VAL A 419 -13.65 26.20 1.86
C VAL A 419 -13.97 27.38 0.93
N GLN A 420 -13.36 28.54 1.15
CA GLN A 420 -13.54 29.72 0.30
C GLN A 420 -13.19 29.42 -1.17
N LYS A 421 -12.03 28.81 -1.41
CA LYS A 421 -11.59 28.42 -2.76
C LYS A 421 -12.55 27.43 -3.42
N ASN A 422 -13.05 26.45 -2.68
CA ASN A 422 -13.99 25.46 -3.20
C ASN A 422 -15.37 26.05 -3.48
N LEU A 423 -15.81 27.04 -2.70
CA LEU A 423 -17.03 27.81 -3.00
C LEU A 423 -16.87 28.57 -4.32
N GLN A 424 -15.76 29.26 -4.51
CA GLN A 424 -15.46 29.98 -5.76
C GLN A 424 -15.45 29.03 -6.97
N LEU A 425 -14.70 27.92 -6.90
CA LEU A 425 -14.66 26.92 -7.98
C LEU A 425 -16.05 26.36 -8.31
N CYS A 426 -16.89 26.16 -7.29
CA CYS A 426 -18.26 25.68 -7.47
C CYS A 426 -19.13 26.70 -8.23
N VAL A 427 -18.95 28.00 -7.95
CA VAL A 427 -19.68 29.08 -8.63
C VAL A 427 -19.20 29.24 -10.08
N GLU A 428 -17.91 29.06 -10.33
CA GLU A 428 -17.29 29.11 -11.67
C GLU A 428 -17.59 27.86 -12.53
N GLY A 429 -18.33 26.87 -12.00
CA GLY A 429 -18.64 25.62 -12.70
C GLY A 429 -17.44 24.67 -12.84
N CYS A 430 -16.36 24.93 -12.11
CA CYS A 430 -15.16 24.11 -12.06
C CYS A 430 -15.30 22.98 -11.02
N TYR A 431 -14.40 21.99 -11.09
CA TYR A 431 -14.38 20.91 -10.11
C TYR A 431 -14.12 21.47 -8.69
N SER A 432 -15.02 21.13 -7.77
CA SER A 432 -15.00 21.57 -6.37
C SER A 432 -15.33 20.41 -5.44
N ASN A 433 -14.65 20.38 -4.30
CA ASN A 433 -14.83 19.38 -3.26
C ASN A 433 -15.95 19.73 -2.27
N ILE A 434 -16.70 20.80 -2.49
CA ILE A 434 -17.70 21.30 -1.52
C ILE A 434 -18.82 20.29 -1.21
N PHE A 435 -19.09 19.35 -2.12
CA PHE A 435 -20.10 18.28 -1.98
C PHE A 435 -19.50 16.88 -1.92
N LEU A 436 -18.20 16.75 -1.66
CA LEU A 436 -17.50 15.46 -1.66
C LEU A 436 -17.96 14.54 -0.51
N ASP A 437 -18.31 15.11 0.65
CA ASP A 437 -18.74 14.36 1.84
C ASP A 437 -20.22 13.91 1.78
N ALA A 438 -20.64 13.33 0.64
CA ALA A 438 -21.96 12.72 0.47
C ALA A 438 -21.88 11.19 0.60
N LYS A 439 -22.82 10.57 1.31
CA LYS A 439 -22.93 9.11 1.40
C LYS A 439 -24.32 8.64 0.99
N GLU A 440 -24.35 7.58 0.20
CA GLU A 440 -25.55 6.78 -0.07
C GLU A 440 -25.78 5.87 1.14
N GLN A 441 -26.99 5.89 1.70
CA GLN A 441 -27.34 5.20 2.93
C GLN A 441 -28.71 4.52 2.79
N ASN A 442 -28.82 3.34 3.40
CA ASN A 442 -30.06 2.57 3.51
C ASN A 442 -30.76 2.25 2.17
N GLY A 443 -30.03 2.33 1.05
CA GLY A 443 -30.53 2.05 -0.29
C GLY A 443 -31.40 3.14 -0.93
N CYS A 444 -31.95 4.07 -0.15
CA CYS A 444 -32.85 5.11 -0.68
C CYS A 444 -32.45 6.57 -0.43
N ALA A 445 -31.47 6.81 0.44
CA ALA A 445 -31.09 8.18 0.82
C ALA A 445 -29.66 8.52 0.41
N ARG A 446 -29.45 9.79 0.03
CA ARG A 446 -28.11 10.39 -0.13
C ARG A 446 -27.99 11.61 0.76
N VAL A 447 -27.03 11.58 1.70
CA VAL A 447 -26.85 12.64 2.69
C VAL A 447 -25.44 13.21 2.63
N GLY A 448 -25.34 14.51 2.37
CA GLY A 448 -24.10 15.27 2.40
C GLY A 448 -24.00 16.28 3.54
N GLN A 449 -22.79 16.74 3.81
CA GLN A 449 -22.52 17.86 4.73
C GLN A 449 -21.39 18.74 4.20
N THR A 450 -21.54 20.04 4.37
CA THR A 450 -20.46 21.03 4.23
C THR A 450 -20.36 21.79 5.54
N LYS A 451 -19.18 21.74 6.16
CA LYS A 451 -18.83 22.57 7.33
C LYS A 451 -18.19 23.86 6.82
N MET A 452 -18.66 25.01 7.28
CA MET A 452 -18.17 26.35 6.89
C MET A 452 -17.83 27.18 8.11
N PHE A 453 -16.84 28.06 7.98
CA PHE A 453 -16.55 29.07 9.00
C PHE A 453 -17.45 30.28 8.80
N ALA A 454 -17.71 31.05 9.86
CA ALA A 454 -18.52 32.26 9.80
C ALA A 454 -18.03 33.25 8.72
N PHE A 455 -16.72 33.35 8.50
CA PHE A 455 -16.12 34.17 7.46
C PHE A 455 -16.53 33.78 6.02
N ASN A 456 -16.83 32.50 5.77
CA ASN A 456 -17.23 32.02 4.44
C ASN A 456 -18.70 32.35 4.11
N PHE A 457 -19.53 32.61 5.11
CA PHE A 457 -20.97 32.77 4.94
C PHE A 457 -21.39 33.96 4.06
N PRO A 458 -20.78 35.15 4.15
CA PRO A 458 -21.10 36.25 3.24
C PRO A 458 -21.02 35.86 1.76
N PHE A 459 -19.93 35.19 1.35
CA PHE A 459 -19.77 34.69 -0.02
C PHE A 459 -20.78 33.58 -0.35
N PHE A 460 -20.98 32.64 0.56
CA PHE A 460 -21.97 31.58 0.38
C PHE A 460 -23.38 32.15 0.16
N LEU A 461 -23.79 33.15 0.95
CA LEU A 461 -25.10 33.78 0.85
C LEU A 461 -25.26 34.58 -0.46
N GLU A 462 -24.22 35.29 -0.88
CA GLU A 462 -24.18 36.03 -2.16
C GLU A 462 -24.42 35.10 -3.36
N TYR A 463 -23.77 33.93 -3.37
CA TYR A 463 -23.84 32.97 -4.47
C TYR A 463 -24.72 31.74 -4.19
N ALA A 464 -25.59 31.80 -3.17
CA ALA A 464 -26.34 30.66 -2.66
C ALA A 464 -27.17 29.97 -3.75
N GLN A 465 -27.77 30.75 -4.65
CA GLN A 465 -28.55 30.24 -5.77
C GLN A 465 -27.70 29.37 -6.73
N SER A 466 -26.52 29.85 -7.11
CA SER A 466 -25.62 29.11 -8.01
C SER A 466 -25.16 27.80 -7.36
N ILE A 467 -24.74 27.86 -6.09
CA ILE A 467 -24.24 26.71 -5.34
C ILE A 467 -25.33 25.63 -5.17
N ARG A 468 -26.55 26.03 -4.79
CA ARG A 468 -27.69 25.11 -4.65
C ARG A 468 -28.10 24.49 -5.98
N SER A 469 -28.02 25.24 -7.08
CA SER A 469 -28.28 24.73 -8.44
C SER A 469 -27.30 23.61 -8.80
N THR A 470 -26.01 23.82 -8.54
CA THR A 470 -24.97 22.80 -8.78
C THR A 470 -25.21 21.54 -7.96
N TRP A 471 -25.57 21.68 -6.68
CA TRP A 471 -25.93 20.54 -5.83
C TRP A 471 -27.15 19.78 -6.39
N LEU A 472 -28.21 20.51 -6.74
CA LEU A 472 -29.45 19.95 -7.26
C LEU A 472 -29.25 19.17 -8.55
N ASN A 473 -28.43 19.69 -9.47
CA ASN A 473 -28.11 19.01 -10.72
C ASN A 473 -27.38 17.69 -10.47
N LYS A 474 -26.40 17.67 -9.56
CA LYS A 474 -25.72 16.43 -9.14
C LYS A 474 -26.68 15.41 -8.52
N SER A 475 -27.61 15.87 -7.69
CA SER A 475 -28.63 14.99 -7.09
C SER A 475 -29.58 14.39 -8.14
N ARG A 476 -30.00 15.18 -9.14
CA ARG A 476 -30.80 14.70 -10.27
C ARG A 476 -30.07 13.68 -11.14
N GLU A 477 -28.79 13.92 -11.43
CA GLU A 477 -27.94 12.97 -12.18
C GLU A 477 -27.86 11.62 -11.46
N ILE A 478 -27.60 11.64 -10.15
CA ILE A 478 -27.50 10.41 -9.36
C ILE A 478 -28.83 9.66 -9.32
N ASN A 479 -29.95 10.36 -9.10
CA ASN A 479 -31.26 9.71 -9.11
C ASN A 479 -31.63 9.15 -10.49
N ARG A 480 -31.21 9.80 -11.58
CA ARG A 480 -31.39 9.25 -12.94
C ARG A 480 -30.63 7.93 -13.11
N ASP A 481 -29.42 7.85 -12.58
CA ASP A 481 -28.57 6.65 -12.67
C ASP A 481 -28.99 5.56 -11.66
N LYS A 482 -29.52 5.96 -10.50
CA LYS A 482 -30.01 5.10 -9.41
C LYS A 482 -31.36 5.60 -8.88
N PRO A 483 -32.48 5.21 -9.52
CA PRO A 483 -33.82 5.70 -9.18
C PRO A 483 -34.25 5.43 -7.73
N ASP A 484 -33.76 4.34 -7.13
CA ASP A 484 -34.04 3.98 -5.74
C ASP A 484 -33.54 5.04 -4.74
N ILE A 485 -32.50 5.80 -5.10
CA ILE A 485 -31.98 6.91 -4.29
C ILE A 485 -32.80 8.16 -4.59
N ASP A 486 -33.92 8.29 -3.90
CA ASP A 486 -34.93 9.31 -4.11
C ASP A 486 -34.98 10.39 -3.02
N LEU A 487 -34.33 10.18 -1.87
CA LEU A 487 -34.22 11.19 -0.81
C LEU A 487 -32.82 11.81 -0.77
N HIS A 488 -32.68 13.07 -1.18
CA HIS A 488 -31.40 13.79 -1.17
C HIS A 488 -31.40 14.89 -0.13
N LEU A 489 -30.44 14.84 0.79
CA LEU A 489 -30.24 15.79 1.88
C LEU A 489 -28.84 16.38 1.84
N HIS A 490 -28.72 17.68 2.11
CA HIS A 490 -27.40 18.29 2.27
C HIS A 490 -27.40 19.37 3.34
N MET A 491 -26.52 19.21 4.32
CA MET A 491 -26.42 20.12 5.46
C MET A 491 -25.29 21.12 5.26
N ILE A 492 -25.59 22.41 5.34
CA ILE A 492 -24.63 23.49 5.52
C ILE A 492 -24.59 23.84 7.00
N SER A 493 -23.43 23.64 7.63
CA SER A 493 -23.26 23.79 9.08
C SER A 493 -22.10 24.71 9.42
N THR A 494 -22.30 25.59 10.39
CA THR A 494 -21.25 26.48 10.89
C THR A 494 -20.33 25.75 11.87
N ILE A 495 -19.03 25.92 11.71
CA ILE A 495 -18.01 25.53 12.69
C ILE A 495 -17.30 26.76 13.23
N ALA A 496 -16.89 26.68 14.50
CA ALA A 496 -16.15 27.75 15.16
C ALA A 496 -14.77 27.96 14.51
N SER A 497 -14.34 29.21 14.40
CA SER A 497 -12.98 29.57 14.03
C SER A 497 -11.98 29.17 15.12
N SER A 498 -10.70 29.12 14.76
CA SER A 498 -9.63 28.82 15.71
C SER A 498 -9.57 29.83 16.87
N GLU A 499 -9.84 31.11 16.58
CA GLU A 499 -9.87 32.18 17.56
C GLU A 499 -11.05 32.06 18.53
N GLU A 500 -12.24 31.72 18.03
CA GLU A 500 -13.42 31.50 18.88
C GLU A 500 -13.22 30.33 19.84
N VAL A 501 -12.60 29.25 19.35
CA VAL A 501 -12.22 28.10 20.19
C VAL A 501 -11.21 28.52 21.25
N TYR A 502 -10.16 29.26 20.86
CA TYR A 502 -9.12 29.73 21.78
C TYR A 502 -9.67 30.66 22.86
N ARG A 503 -10.55 31.58 22.50
CA ARG A 503 -11.19 32.51 23.45
C ARG A 503 -12.32 31.87 24.25
N ASN A 504 -12.76 30.67 23.86
CA ASN A 504 -13.97 30.03 24.37
C ASN A 504 -15.20 30.95 24.25
N GLN A 505 -15.33 31.62 23.09
CA GLN A 505 -16.39 32.56 22.76
C GLN A 505 -16.93 32.21 21.37
N ILE A 506 -17.81 31.22 21.30
CA ILE A 506 -18.39 30.73 20.04
C ILE A 506 -19.70 31.46 19.77
N GLY A 507 -19.79 32.16 18.63
CA GLY A 507 -20.97 32.95 18.28
C GLY A 507 -21.30 34.08 19.28
N PRO A 508 -22.50 34.69 19.19
CA PRO A 508 -23.59 34.41 18.25
C PRO A 508 -23.22 34.80 16.81
N TYR A 509 -23.73 34.04 15.85
CA TYR A 509 -23.56 34.34 14.42
C TYR A 509 -24.80 35.06 13.89
N SER A 510 -24.61 35.97 12.94
CA SER A 510 -25.70 36.71 12.29
C SER A 510 -26.44 35.90 11.24
N HIS A 511 -25.81 34.84 10.70
CA HIS A 511 -26.38 33.96 9.68
C HIS A 511 -27.09 32.74 10.28
N GLN A 512 -27.79 32.00 9.42
CA GLN A 512 -28.42 30.72 9.74
C GLN A 512 -27.74 29.59 8.97
N ASP A 513 -27.72 28.40 9.57
CA ASP A 513 -27.34 27.16 8.91
C ASP A 513 -28.52 26.62 8.08
N GLU A 514 -28.25 25.72 7.13
CA GLU A 514 -29.25 25.22 6.19
C GLU A 514 -29.23 23.69 6.08
N LEU A 515 -30.41 23.08 5.92
CA LEU A 515 -30.57 21.70 5.48
C LEU A 515 -31.44 21.70 4.22
N TRP A 516 -30.87 21.21 3.13
CA TRP A 516 -31.48 21.19 1.81
C TRP A 516 -32.12 19.84 1.54
N PHE A 517 -33.27 19.87 0.89
CA PHE A 517 -34.06 18.68 0.56
C PHE A 517 -34.40 18.68 -0.92
N TRP A 518 -34.11 17.56 -1.57
CA TRP A 518 -34.63 17.26 -2.90
C TRP A 518 -35.18 15.84 -2.98
N ILE A 519 -36.38 15.73 -3.54
CA ILE A 519 -37.03 14.47 -3.92
C ILE A 519 -37.56 14.54 -5.36
N PRO A 520 -37.55 13.43 -6.13
CA PRO A 520 -38.28 13.34 -7.38
C PRO A 520 -39.79 13.34 -7.12
N ASN A 521 -40.58 13.68 -8.15
CA ASN A 521 -42.04 13.76 -8.03
C ASN A 521 -42.68 12.35 -8.10
N THR A 522 -42.48 11.56 -7.06
CA THR A 522 -43.06 10.22 -6.89
C THR A 522 -43.69 10.08 -5.51
N LEU A 523 -44.63 9.15 -5.37
CA LEU A 523 -45.26 8.86 -4.08
C LEU A 523 -44.23 8.29 -3.08
N GLN A 524 -43.42 7.33 -3.54
CA GLN A 524 -42.38 6.69 -2.72
C GLN A 524 -41.39 7.69 -2.12
N ALA A 525 -40.91 8.66 -2.92
CA ALA A 525 -39.98 9.67 -2.42
C ALA A 525 -40.63 10.61 -1.39
N SER A 526 -41.94 10.87 -1.55
CA SER A 526 -42.73 11.64 -0.59
C SER A 526 -42.90 10.87 0.73
N ASP A 527 -43.10 9.55 0.67
CA ASP A 527 -43.18 8.68 1.84
C ASP A 527 -41.85 8.58 2.58
N HIS A 528 -40.74 8.44 1.84
CA HIS A 528 -39.39 8.47 2.41
C HIS A 528 -39.09 9.79 3.12
N LEU A 529 -39.45 10.93 2.52
CA LEU A 529 -39.32 12.24 3.15
C LEU A 529 -40.18 12.36 4.41
N ASN A 530 -41.45 11.93 4.36
CA ASN A 530 -42.33 11.93 5.54
C ASN A 530 -41.77 11.09 6.69
N SER A 531 -41.26 9.90 6.39
CA SER A 531 -40.63 9.00 7.36
C SER A 531 -39.42 9.66 8.02
N PHE A 532 -38.56 10.31 7.22
CA PHE A 532 -37.42 11.07 7.73
C PHE A 532 -37.85 12.20 8.67
N LEU A 533 -38.78 13.06 8.24
CA LEU A 533 -39.19 14.22 9.02
C LEU A 533 -39.84 13.82 10.35
N THR A 534 -40.61 12.72 10.37
CA THR A 534 -41.20 12.16 11.59
C THR A 534 -40.13 11.84 12.65
N GLY A 535 -39.03 11.18 12.25
CA GLY A 535 -37.93 10.91 13.16
C GLY A 535 -37.15 12.17 13.54
N PHE A 536 -36.90 13.03 12.55
CA PHE A 536 -36.06 14.22 12.68
C PHE A 536 -36.64 15.27 13.65
N GLN A 537 -37.97 15.33 13.82
CA GLN A 537 -38.63 16.17 14.84
C GLN A 537 -38.01 16.02 16.24
N THR A 538 -37.57 14.82 16.59
CA THR A 538 -36.99 14.53 17.92
C THR A 538 -35.68 15.27 18.16
N VAL A 539 -34.86 15.45 17.13
CA VAL A 539 -33.56 16.14 17.19
C VAL A 539 -33.75 17.64 17.31
N VAL A 540 -34.66 18.18 16.50
CA VAL A 540 -34.83 19.63 16.36
C VAL A 540 -35.66 20.25 17.48
N LYS A 541 -36.30 19.44 18.33
CA LYS A 541 -37.15 19.90 19.45
C LYS A 541 -36.49 20.97 20.32
N SER A 542 -35.17 20.93 20.48
CA SER A 542 -34.41 21.88 21.30
C SER A 542 -34.19 23.26 20.65
N PHE A 543 -34.44 23.40 19.35
CA PHE A 543 -34.22 24.65 18.61
C PHE A 543 -35.30 24.96 17.56
N VAL A 544 -36.43 24.25 17.60
CA VAL A 544 -37.53 24.38 16.63
C VAL A 544 -38.08 25.80 16.52
N GLU A 545 -38.05 26.56 17.61
CA GLU A 545 -38.48 27.96 17.67
C GLU A 545 -37.62 28.90 16.82
N ASN A 546 -36.40 28.50 16.48
CA ASN A 546 -35.46 29.25 15.65
C ASN A 546 -35.38 28.71 14.21
N MET A 547 -36.34 27.88 13.80
CA MET A 547 -36.37 27.30 12.47
C MET A 547 -37.25 28.10 11.52
N SER A 548 -36.89 28.12 10.25
CA SER A 548 -37.79 28.55 9.17
C SER A 548 -37.59 27.64 7.96
N VAL A 549 -38.60 27.54 7.10
CA VAL A 549 -38.50 26.75 5.87
C VAL A 549 -38.88 27.57 4.65
N GLU A 550 -38.08 27.45 3.60
CA GLU A 550 -38.34 28.08 2.31
C GLU A 550 -38.52 26.98 1.24
N PHE A 551 -39.61 27.08 0.49
CA PHE A 551 -39.95 26.17 -0.60
C PHE A 551 -39.74 26.88 -1.94
N LEU A 552 -38.89 26.30 -2.78
CA LEU A 552 -38.50 26.84 -4.08
C LEU A 552 -39.01 25.94 -5.22
N GLY A 553 -39.39 26.57 -6.33
CA GLY A 553 -39.66 25.90 -7.60
C GLY A 553 -41.02 25.20 -7.71
N PRO A 554 -41.26 24.45 -8.80
CA PRO A 554 -42.59 23.92 -9.13
C PRO A 554 -43.14 22.88 -8.13
N ASN A 555 -42.28 22.24 -7.32
CA ASN A 555 -42.71 21.29 -6.30
C ASN A 555 -42.99 21.94 -4.93
N ALA A 556 -42.94 23.26 -4.82
CA ALA A 556 -43.06 23.96 -3.54
C ALA A 556 -44.35 23.64 -2.78
N GLN A 557 -45.48 23.49 -3.47
CA GLN A 557 -46.75 23.12 -2.84
C GLN A 557 -46.72 21.73 -2.19
N ASN A 558 -46.08 20.74 -2.84
CA ASN A 558 -45.95 19.40 -2.27
C ASN A 558 -45.07 19.42 -1.00
N TYR A 559 -43.92 20.11 -1.07
CA TYR A 559 -43.09 20.30 0.13
C TYR A 559 -43.84 21.02 1.24
N GLN A 560 -44.63 22.05 0.92
CA GLN A 560 -45.41 22.78 1.90
C GLN A 560 -46.40 21.87 2.64
N ILE A 561 -47.11 20.98 1.93
CA ILE A 561 -48.04 20.01 2.53
C ILE A 561 -47.28 19.06 3.47
N ILE A 562 -46.18 18.48 3.00
CA ILE A 562 -45.36 17.53 3.77
C ILE A 562 -44.78 18.22 5.02
N PHE A 563 -44.12 19.37 4.88
CA PHE A 563 -43.49 20.04 6.02
C PHE A 563 -44.51 20.62 7.00
N SER A 564 -45.70 21.03 6.57
CA SER A 564 -46.74 21.56 7.47
C SER A 564 -47.32 20.50 8.40
N SER A 565 -47.37 19.23 7.99
CA SER A 565 -47.83 18.15 8.86
C SER A 565 -46.83 17.85 9.98
N HIS A 566 -45.54 18.10 9.75
CA HIS A 566 -44.47 17.85 10.72
C HIS A 566 -44.05 19.09 11.51
N PHE A 567 -44.12 20.28 10.93
CA PHE A 567 -43.68 21.54 11.54
C PHE A 567 -44.76 22.63 11.37
N PRO A 568 -45.92 22.52 12.06
CA PRO A 568 -47.05 23.42 11.86
C PRO A 568 -46.80 24.86 12.33
N HIS A 569 -45.82 25.05 13.22
CA HIS A 569 -45.57 26.34 13.89
C HIS A 569 -44.32 27.08 13.40
N ILE A 570 -43.55 26.52 12.47
CA ILE A 570 -42.36 27.21 11.94
C ILE A 570 -42.76 28.17 10.82
N PRO A 571 -42.14 29.36 10.72
CA PRO A 571 -42.32 30.26 9.58
C PRO A 571 -42.03 29.55 8.25
N GLN A 572 -42.98 29.63 7.33
CA GLN A 572 -42.88 29.04 5.99
C GLN A 572 -42.93 30.13 4.92
N LYS A 573 -42.06 30.03 3.92
CA LYS A 573 -42.02 30.95 2.78
C LYS A 573 -42.03 30.17 1.47
N THR A 574 -43.02 30.43 0.63
CA THR A 574 -43.10 29.85 -0.72
C THR A 574 -42.69 30.91 -1.74
N VAL A 575 -41.65 30.63 -2.53
CA VAL A 575 -41.18 31.52 -3.60
C VAL A 575 -41.57 30.91 -4.94
N ASN A 576 -42.73 31.34 -5.47
CA ASN A 576 -43.36 30.71 -6.63
C ASN A 576 -43.07 31.36 -7.99
N GLU A 577 -42.22 32.38 -8.08
CA GLU A 577 -42.02 33.12 -9.32
C GLU A 577 -40.53 33.30 -9.69
N SER A 578 -40.23 33.06 -10.98
CA SER A 578 -38.99 33.36 -11.73
C SER A 578 -37.73 32.50 -11.56
N GLN A 579 -37.56 31.69 -10.51
CA GLN A 579 -36.43 30.74 -10.43
C GLN A 579 -36.75 29.43 -11.16
N THR A 580 -36.85 29.48 -12.49
CA THR A 580 -37.12 28.33 -13.35
C THR A 580 -36.03 27.26 -13.19
N GLY A 581 -36.31 26.23 -12.39
CA GLY A 581 -35.53 24.98 -12.37
C GLY A 581 -35.10 24.44 -11.00
N MET A 582 -35.21 25.22 -9.91
CA MET A 582 -34.78 24.82 -8.56
C MET A 582 -35.95 24.36 -7.68
N SER A 583 -36.38 23.10 -7.81
CA SER A 583 -37.35 22.48 -6.90
C SER A 583 -36.65 22.02 -5.62
N LEU A 584 -36.68 22.79 -4.53
CA LEU A 584 -35.95 22.48 -3.30
C LEU A 584 -36.74 22.93 -2.06
N ALA A 585 -36.64 22.22 -0.94
CA ALA A 585 -36.97 22.79 0.38
C ALA A 585 -35.67 23.12 1.14
N ILE A 586 -35.62 24.30 1.75
CA ILE A 586 -34.49 24.78 2.54
C ILE A 586 -34.98 25.01 3.97
N LEU A 587 -34.54 24.16 4.87
CA LEU A 587 -34.78 24.32 6.29
C LEU A 587 -33.63 25.10 6.91
N ARG A 588 -33.92 26.28 7.47
CA ARG A 588 -32.94 27.12 8.15
C ARG A 588 -33.07 27.01 9.65
N PHE A 589 -31.95 27.05 10.35
CA PHE A 589 -31.89 26.96 11.80
C PHE A 589 -30.72 27.77 12.35
N LYS A 590 -30.69 27.95 13.67
CA LYS A 590 -29.62 28.68 14.35
C LYS A 590 -28.25 28.08 14.01
N ALA A 591 -27.31 28.93 13.59
CA ALA A 591 -25.96 28.50 13.25
C ALA A 591 -25.29 27.73 14.40
N GLY A 592 -24.68 26.59 14.08
CA GLY A 592 -24.03 25.68 15.02
C GLY A 592 -24.99 24.76 15.79
N ALA A 593 -26.31 24.83 15.58
CA ALA A 593 -27.26 23.94 16.26
C ALA A 593 -27.16 22.49 15.76
N LEU A 594 -26.82 22.28 14.48
CA LEU A 594 -26.55 20.97 13.89
C LEU A 594 -25.16 20.98 13.24
N ASN A 595 -24.25 20.16 13.75
CA ASN A 595 -22.84 20.13 13.32
C ASN A 595 -22.37 18.75 12.83
N SER A 596 -23.21 17.72 12.91
CA SER A 596 -22.84 16.36 12.49
C SER A 596 -23.97 15.62 11.80
N ARG A 597 -23.81 15.34 10.50
CA ARG A 597 -24.76 14.51 9.76
C ARG A 597 -24.88 13.08 10.33
N LYS A 598 -23.76 12.51 10.80
CA LYS A 598 -23.68 11.11 11.25
C LYS A 598 -24.55 10.84 12.48
N SER A 599 -24.58 11.77 13.43
CA SER A 599 -25.33 11.58 14.68
C SER A 599 -26.69 12.27 14.70
N MET A 600 -26.92 13.28 13.86
CA MET A 600 -28.14 14.11 13.92
C MET A 600 -29.06 13.95 12.70
N VAL A 601 -28.59 13.39 11.59
CA VAL A 601 -29.40 13.19 10.36
C VAL A 601 -29.50 11.71 10.02
N THR A 602 -28.36 11.02 9.87
CA THR A 602 -28.29 9.60 9.48
C THR A 602 -29.19 8.66 10.31
N PRO A 603 -29.32 8.79 11.65
CA PRO A 603 -30.14 7.87 12.44
C PRO A 603 -31.63 7.88 12.09
N PHE A 604 -32.11 8.94 11.44
CA PHE A 604 -33.52 9.15 11.11
C PHE A 604 -33.84 8.87 9.65
N LEU A 605 -32.86 8.42 8.86
CA LEU A 605 -33.09 8.08 7.46
C LEU A 605 -33.97 6.83 7.34
N PRO A 606 -34.90 6.80 6.37
CA PRO A 606 -35.70 5.63 6.07
C PRO A 606 -34.79 4.46 5.63
N ARG A 607 -35.31 3.24 5.77
CA ARG A 607 -34.64 2.02 5.29
C ARG A 607 -35.53 1.31 4.30
N LEU A 608 -34.97 0.91 3.16
CA LEU A 608 -35.61 -0.07 2.29
C LEU A 608 -35.71 -1.37 3.09
N THR A 609 -36.94 -1.80 3.34
CA THR A 609 -37.26 -3.11 3.93
C THR A 609 -37.15 -4.22 2.91
#